data_AF-A0A961N2Q3-F1
#
_entry.id   AF-A0A961N2Q3-F1
#
_cell.length_a   1.000
_cell.length_b   1.000
_cell.length_c   1.000
_cell.angle_alpha   90.00
_cell.angle_beta   90.00
_cell.angle_gamma   90.00
#
_symmetry.space_group_name_H-M   'P 1'
#
loop_
_entity.id
_entity.type
_entity.pdbx_description
1 polymer ?
#
loop_
_entity_poly.entity_id
_entity_poly.type
_entity_poly.pdbx_seq_one_letter_code
_entity_poly.pdbx_strand_id
1 'polypeptide(L)'
;AAGVAPDLPVGALPDDAHLLTVLRANDPDRAIDPARAGAEVIRAARALLERAPDTRALVLECTNLPPYQAALTEALDLPVYGFYDWLLAIHHGQARPDGRLPDARPTEISA
;
A
#
# COMPACT_ATOMS: atom_id res chain seq x y z
N ALA A 1 -15.68 5.74 2.50
CA ALA A 1 -14.39 5.24 3.03
C ALA A 1 -14.58 4.84 4.49
N ALA A 2 -13.77 3.93 5.03
CA ALA A 2 -13.90 3.30 6.35
C ALA A 2 -13.77 4.28 7.55
N GLY A 3 -14.61 5.29 7.64
CA GLY A 3 -14.61 6.30 8.72
C GLY A 3 -13.40 7.24 8.74
N VAL A 4 -12.51 7.17 7.75
CA VAL A 4 -11.37 8.10 7.62
C VAL A 4 -11.86 9.52 7.30
N ALA A 5 -11.05 10.50 7.70
CA ALA A 5 -11.34 11.90 7.45
C ALA A 5 -11.51 12.16 5.94
N PRO A 6 -12.53 12.94 5.51
CA PRO A 6 -12.85 13.12 4.10
C PRO A 6 -11.78 13.89 3.31
N ASP A 7 -10.91 14.59 4.02
CA ASP A 7 -9.76 15.34 3.51
C ASP A 7 -8.45 14.52 3.50
N LEU A 8 -8.48 13.24 3.91
CA LEU A 8 -7.31 12.37 3.84
C LEU A 8 -6.81 12.30 2.39
N PRO A 9 -5.53 12.61 2.12
CA PRO A 9 -4.99 12.52 0.76
C PRO A 9 -5.09 11.10 0.22
N VAL A 10 -5.71 10.95 -0.95
CA VAL A 10 -5.82 9.67 -1.66
C VAL A 10 -5.03 9.72 -2.97
N GLY A 11 -4.27 8.66 -3.22
CA GLY A 11 -3.57 8.42 -4.47
C GLY A 11 -4.24 7.28 -5.23
N ALA A 12 -4.24 7.36 -6.55
CA ALA A 12 -4.73 6.32 -7.43
C ALA A 12 -3.77 6.12 -8.59
N LEU A 13 -3.75 4.90 -9.12
CA LEU A 13 -3.13 4.61 -10.41
C LEU A 13 -3.94 5.29 -11.53
N PRO A 14 -3.30 5.74 -12.63
CA PRO A 14 -4.02 6.22 -13.79
C PRO A 14 -4.84 5.08 -14.42
N ASP A 15 -5.96 5.39 -15.05
CA ASP A 15 -6.91 4.39 -15.54
C ASP A 15 -6.35 3.41 -16.58
N ASP A 16 -5.27 3.82 -17.28
CA ASP A 16 -4.55 3.05 -18.28
C ASP A 16 -3.30 2.33 -17.73
N ALA A 17 -3.07 2.37 -16.41
CA ALA A 17 -1.98 1.64 -15.77
C ALA A 17 -2.06 0.13 -16.11
N HIS A 18 -0.90 -0.50 -16.31
CA HIS A 18 -0.81 -1.93 -16.59
C HIS A 18 -1.51 -2.76 -15.53
N LEU A 19 -1.23 -2.47 -14.27
CA LEU A 19 -1.81 -3.21 -13.15
C LEU A 19 -3.35 -3.15 -13.18
N LEU A 20 -3.92 -1.95 -13.34
CA LEU A 20 -5.38 -1.80 -13.41
C LEU A 20 -5.95 -2.48 -14.65
N THR A 21 -5.30 -2.34 -15.79
CA THR A 21 -5.78 -2.91 -17.06
C THR A 21 -5.81 -4.44 -16.99
N VAL A 22 -4.78 -5.07 -16.41
CA VAL A 22 -4.72 -6.53 -16.25
C VAL A 22 -5.75 -7.00 -15.22
N LEU A 23 -5.82 -6.37 -14.04
CA LEU A 23 -6.77 -6.76 -12.99
C LEU A 23 -8.23 -6.60 -13.44
N ARG A 24 -8.58 -5.49 -14.11
CA ARG A 24 -9.93 -5.23 -14.63
C ARG A 24 -10.34 -6.21 -15.73
N ALA A 25 -9.39 -6.76 -16.49
CA ALA A 25 -9.68 -7.76 -17.51
C ALA A 25 -10.18 -9.09 -16.92
N ASN A 26 -9.80 -9.41 -15.67
CA ASN A 26 -10.17 -10.64 -14.97
C ASN A 26 -9.94 -11.90 -15.83
N ASP A 27 -8.82 -11.93 -16.54
CA ASP A 27 -8.44 -12.97 -17.48
C ASP A 27 -7.19 -13.71 -16.95
N PRO A 28 -7.28 -15.02 -16.65
CA PRO A 28 -6.15 -15.78 -16.10
C PRO A 28 -4.99 -15.93 -17.09
N ASP A 29 -5.23 -15.80 -18.40
CA ASP A 29 -4.18 -15.89 -19.42
C ASP A 29 -3.43 -14.56 -19.58
N ARG A 30 -3.92 -13.48 -18.95
CA ARG A 30 -3.30 -12.17 -18.98
C ARG A 30 -2.41 -11.94 -17.76
N ALA A 31 -1.11 -12.13 -17.95
CA ALA A 31 -0.13 -11.94 -16.88
C ALA A 31 0.11 -10.46 -16.53
N ILE A 32 0.33 -10.20 -15.23
CA ILE A 32 0.87 -8.92 -14.74
C ILE A 32 2.37 -8.89 -15.04
N ASP A 33 2.87 -7.74 -15.49
CA ASP A 33 4.29 -7.43 -15.56
C ASP A 33 4.65 -6.77 -14.23
N PRO A 34 5.37 -7.46 -13.32
CA PRO A 34 5.59 -6.95 -11.97
C PRO A 34 6.47 -5.70 -11.96
N ALA A 35 7.44 -5.61 -12.87
CA ALA A 35 8.36 -4.47 -12.94
C ALA A 35 7.63 -3.22 -13.42
N ARG A 36 6.83 -3.34 -14.48
CA ARG A 36 6.01 -2.24 -14.98
C ARG A 36 4.98 -1.79 -13.93
N ALA A 37 4.26 -2.73 -13.34
CA ALA A 37 3.27 -2.43 -12.30
C ALA A 37 3.91 -1.74 -11.08
N GLY A 38 5.07 -2.23 -10.62
CA GLY A 38 5.80 -1.61 -9.51
C GLY A 38 6.22 -0.17 -9.81
N ALA A 39 6.73 0.10 -11.01
CA ALA A 39 7.10 1.45 -11.43
C ALA A 39 5.89 2.41 -11.49
N GLU A 40 4.75 1.93 -11.97
CA GLU A 40 3.49 2.70 -12.00
C GLU A 40 2.98 3.01 -10.59
N VAL A 41 3.02 2.03 -9.69
CA VAL A 41 2.62 2.19 -8.28
C VAL A 41 3.52 3.18 -7.55
N ILE A 42 4.85 3.08 -7.70
CA ILE A 42 5.80 4.04 -7.11
C ILE A 42 5.56 5.45 -7.65
N ARG A 43 5.32 5.60 -8.96
CA ARG A 43 5.04 6.91 -9.57
C ARG A 43 3.77 7.54 -9.00
N ALA A 44 2.70 6.76 -8.87
CA ALA A 44 1.44 7.24 -8.29
C ALA A 44 1.62 7.66 -6.82
N ALA A 45 2.39 6.91 -6.04
CA ALA A 45 2.70 7.25 -4.66
C ALA A 45 3.54 8.54 -4.55
N ARG A 46 4.58 8.71 -5.40
CA ARG A 46 5.35 9.97 -5.44
C ARG A 46 4.46 11.17 -5.77
N ALA A 47 3.59 11.03 -6.77
CA ALA A 47 2.65 12.08 -7.14
C ALA A 47 1.67 12.42 -5.99
N LEU A 48 1.29 11.45 -5.15
CA LEU A 48 0.51 11.71 -3.94
C LEU A 48 1.31 12.53 -2.93
N LEU A 49 2.56 12.17 -2.65
CA LEU A 49 3.42 12.88 -1.70
C LEU A 49 3.75 14.30 -2.15
N GLU A 50 3.89 14.54 -3.45
CA GLU A 50 4.03 15.91 -4.00
C GLU A 50 2.83 16.81 -3.66
N ARG A 51 1.61 16.24 -3.63
CA ARG A 51 0.39 16.96 -3.25
C ARG A 51 0.14 17.02 -1.74
N ALA A 52 0.80 16.16 -0.98
CA ALA A 52 0.63 16.01 0.47
C ALA A 52 2.00 15.81 1.16
N PRO A 53 2.87 16.83 1.18
CA PRO A 53 4.26 16.71 1.62
C PRO A 53 4.43 16.36 3.11
N ASP A 54 3.42 16.63 3.94
CA ASP A 54 3.42 16.31 5.37
C ASP A 54 3.06 14.84 5.65
N THR A 55 2.81 14.03 4.62
CA THR A 55 2.47 12.61 4.74
C THR A 55 3.62 11.83 5.38
N ARG A 56 3.34 11.12 6.48
CA ARG A 56 4.36 10.37 7.24
C ARG A 56 4.26 8.85 7.12
N ALA A 57 3.21 8.35 6.48
CA ALA A 57 2.97 6.94 6.24
C ALA A 57 1.98 6.76 5.08
N LEU A 58 2.03 5.62 4.41
CA LEU A 58 1.05 5.23 3.40
C LEU A 58 0.26 4.00 3.84
N VAL A 59 -1.02 3.95 3.46
CA VAL A 59 -1.87 2.78 3.62
C VAL A 59 -2.29 2.30 2.24
N LEU A 60 -2.01 1.03 1.95
CA LEU A 60 -2.44 0.34 0.74
C LEU A 60 -3.82 -0.26 0.97
N GLU A 61 -4.86 0.44 0.53
CA GLU A 61 -6.24 -0.05 0.67
C GLU A 61 -6.55 -1.24 -0.24
N CYS A 62 -5.98 -1.24 -1.45
CA CYS A 62 -6.25 -2.28 -2.44
C CYS A 62 -5.46 -3.55 -2.07
N THR A 63 -6.16 -4.67 -1.94
CA THR A 63 -5.57 -5.97 -1.58
C THR A 63 -4.66 -6.56 -2.67
N ASN A 64 -4.61 -5.96 -3.86
CA ASN A 64 -3.66 -6.31 -4.92
C ASN A 64 -2.35 -5.52 -4.89
N LEU A 65 -2.23 -4.50 -4.02
CA LEU A 65 -1.01 -3.70 -3.87
C LEU A 65 0.05 -4.23 -2.87
N PRO A 66 -0.24 -5.12 -1.89
CA PRO A 66 0.78 -5.63 -0.97
C PRO A 66 2.07 -6.17 -1.62
N PRO A 67 2.07 -6.80 -2.81
CA PRO A 67 3.30 -7.21 -3.47
C PRO A 67 4.30 -6.07 -3.75
N TYR A 68 3.84 -4.82 -3.81
CA TYR A 68 4.66 -3.64 -4.08
C TYR A 68 5.03 -2.87 -2.81
N GLN A 69 4.60 -3.31 -1.63
CA GLN A 69 4.79 -2.60 -0.36
C GLN A 69 6.27 -2.37 -0.03
N ALA A 70 7.11 -3.41 -0.14
CA ALA A 70 8.54 -3.29 0.13
C ALA A 70 9.24 -2.28 -0.80
N ALA A 71 8.94 -2.34 -2.10
CA ALA A 71 9.49 -1.43 -3.10
C ALA A 71 9.02 0.03 -2.88
N LEU A 72 7.79 0.22 -2.41
CA LEU A 72 7.30 1.54 -2.00
C LEU A 72 8.04 2.07 -0.77
N THR A 73 8.19 1.25 0.28
CA THR A 73 8.94 1.64 1.49
C THR A 73 10.36 2.08 1.14
N GLU A 74 11.07 1.30 0.32
CA GLU A 74 12.43 1.62 -0.13
C GLU A 74 12.46 2.90 -0.97
N ALA A 75 11.55 3.04 -1.95
CA ALA A 75 11.56 4.17 -2.86
C ALA A 75 11.17 5.51 -2.21
N LEU A 76 10.37 5.47 -1.15
CA LEU A 76 9.75 6.64 -0.55
C LEU A 76 10.32 7.01 0.82
N ASP A 77 11.13 6.14 1.43
CA ASP A 77 11.72 6.32 2.76
C ASP A 77 10.67 6.64 3.83
N LEU A 78 9.53 5.93 3.78
CA LEU A 78 8.44 6.07 4.75
C LEU A 78 7.73 4.74 5.01
N PRO A 79 7.10 4.55 6.19
CA PRO A 79 6.34 3.35 6.48
C PRO A 79 5.13 3.17 5.55
N VAL A 80 5.05 2.02 4.90
CA VAL A 80 3.92 1.61 4.06
C VAL A 80 3.23 0.41 4.70
N TYR A 81 1.93 0.53 4.95
CA TYR A 81 1.12 -0.50 5.59
C TYR A 81 0.07 -1.03 4.63
N GLY A 82 -0.17 -2.33 4.64
CA GLY A 82 -1.23 -2.98 3.88
C GLY A 82 -2.10 -3.89 4.74
N PHE A 83 -3.14 -4.45 4.14
CA PHE A 83 -4.00 -5.42 4.81
C PHE A 83 -3.24 -6.65 5.35
N TYR A 84 -2.12 -7.02 4.73
CA TYR A 84 -1.30 -8.15 5.17
C TYR A 84 -0.64 -7.92 6.54
N ASP A 85 -0.14 -6.70 6.81
CA ASP A 85 0.40 -6.34 8.13
C ASP A 85 -0.66 -6.49 9.23
N TRP A 86 -1.89 -6.13 8.88
CA TRP A 86 -3.06 -6.26 9.74
C TRP A 86 -3.39 -7.72 10.06
N LEU A 87 -3.36 -8.59 9.05
CA LEU A 87 -3.55 -10.03 9.25
C LEU A 87 -2.46 -10.64 10.13
N LEU A 88 -1.20 -10.26 9.90
CA LEU A 88 -0.08 -10.72 10.73
C LEU A 88 -0.24 -10.25 12.18
N ALA A 89 -0.64 -9.00 12.41
CA ALA A 89 -0.90 -8.49 13.75
C ALA A 89 -2.02 -9.29 14.47
N ILE A 90 -3.09 -9.66 13.76
CA ILE A 90 -4.14 -10.55 14.31
C ILE A 90 -3.55 -11.93 14.63
N HIS A 91 -2.87 -12.54 13.67
CA HIS A 91 -2.31 -13.88 13.81
C HIS A 91 -1.34 -14.00 14.98
N HIS A 92 -0.51 -12.97 15.19
CA HIS A 92 0.45 -12.91 16.30
C HIS A 92 -0.14 -12.44 17.63
N GLY A 93 -1.48 -12.26 17.72
CA GLY A 93 -2.14 -11.81 18.96
C GLY A 93 -1.78 -10.37 19.37
N GLN A 94 -1.33 -9.57 18.41
CA GLN A 94 -0.91 -8.18 18.59
C GLN A 94 -2.06 -7.19 18.36
N ALA A 95 -3.07 -7.59 17.57
CA ALA A 95 -4.27 -6.80 17.36
C ALA A 95 -5.09 -6.69 18.66
N ARG A 96 -5.51 -5.48 18.99
CA ARG A 96 -6.38 -5.24 20.14
C ARG A 96 -7.83 -5.64 19.80
N PRO A 97 -8.65 -6.11 20.77
CA PRO A 97 -10.05 -6.45 20.53
C PRO A 97 -10.93 -5.30 20.02
N ASP A 98 -10.46 -4.06 20.16
CA ASP A 98 -11.10 -2.84 19.65
C ASP A 98 -10.75 -2.55 18.18
N GLY A 99 -10.02 -3.45 17.51
CA GLY A 99 -9.65 -3.30 16.11
C GLY A 99 -8.56 -2.25 15.89
N ARG A 100 -7.73 -1.94 16.89
CA ARG A 100 -6.55 -1.09 16.72
C ARG A 100 -5.28 -1.93 16.63
N LEU A 101 -4.39 -1.55 15.71
CA LEU A 101 -3.01 -2.03 15.71
C LEU A 101 -2.32 -1.56 17.01
N PRO A 102 -1.37 -2.34 17.54
CA PRO A 102 -0.49 -1.82 18.59
C PRO A 102 0.31 -0.64 18.04
N ASP A 103 0.75 0.26 18.92
CA ASP A 103 1.62 1.36 18.54
C ASP A 103 2.80 0.83 17.71
N ALA A 104 3.03 1.43 16.55
CA ALA A 104 4.05 1.00 15.61
C ALA A 104 5.42 1.05 16.31
N ARG A 105 5.93 -0.12 16.69
CA ARG A 105 7.35 -0.26 17.01
C ARG A 105 8.07 -0.47 15.68
N PRO A 106 9.12 0.32 15.38
CA PRO A 106 9.95 0.07 14.20
C PRO A 106 10.33 -1.41 14.20
N THR A 107 10.04 -2.11 13.11
CA THR A 107 10.54 -3.47 12.95
C THR A 107 12.05 -3.38 12.89
N GLU A 108 12.74 -3.78 13.95
CA GLU A 108 14.18 -4.01 13.89
C GLU A 108 14.40 -5.19 12.95
N ILE A 109 14.87 -4.89 11.75
CA ILE A 109 15.40 -5.88 10.82
C ILE A 109 16.83 -6.14 11.28
N SER A 110 17.06 -7.29 11.92
CA SER A 110 18.42 -7.75 12.18
C SER A 110 19.15 -7.92 10.86
N ALA A 111 20.39 -7.44 10.81
CA ALA A 111 21.34 -7.63 9.73
C ALA A 111 21.58 -9.12 9.40
#